data_AF-A0A7X6CFE1-F1
#
_entry.id   AF-A0A7X6CFE1-F1
#
_cell.length_a   1.000
_cell.length_b   1.000
_cell.length_c   1.000
_cell.angle_alpha   90.00
_cell.angle_beta   90.00
_cell.angle_gamma   90.00
#
_symmetry.space_group_name_H-M   'P 1'
#
loop_
_entity.id
_entity.type
_entity.pdbx_description
1 polymer ?
#
loop_
_entity_poly.entity_id
_entity_poly.type
_entity_poly.pdbx_seq_one_letter_code
_entity_poly.pdbx_strand_id
1 'polypeptide(L)'
;MHILISYDIPEDKRRTKIHKMLKSYGQWMQYSVFECTDLTETQYAKLRSRLSKVIKPEEDSILFFPLCACCQRKIERIGGVVPADRTVFLPKNAGVSRCKNWGVRFFGYNVDAAKV
;
A
#
# COMPACT_ATOMS: atom_id res chain seq x y z
N MET A 1 4.26 -9.36 -8.77
CA MET A 1 4.92 -9.37 -7.44
C MET A 1 4.08 -8.54 -6.46
N HIS A 2 3.94 -8.97 -5.21
CA HIS A 2 3.28 -8.18 -4.15
C HIS A 2 4.33 -7.65 -3.18
N ILE A 3 4.31 -6.35 -2.91
CA ILE A 3 5.33 -5.69 -2.09
C ILE A 3 4.67 -4.67 -1.18
N LEU A 4 4.91 -4.81 0.13
CA LEU A 4 4.61 -3.74 1.09
C LEU A 4 5.83 -2.82 1.17
N ILE A 5 5.60 -1.52 1.08
CA ILE A 5 6.66 -0.51 1.11
C ILE A 5 6.40 0.39 2.32
N SER A 6 7.40 0.47 3.20
CA SER A 6 7.41 1.43 4.32
C SER A 6 8.51 2.45 4.09
N TYR A 7 8.27 3.71 4.42
CA TYR A 7 9.27 4.76 4.34
C TYR A 7 9.35 5.60 5.62
N ASP A 8 10.56 5.93 6.03
CA ASP A 8 10.85 6.89 7.09
C ASP A 8 11.68 8.03 6.52
N ILE A 9 11.06 9.19 6.36
CA ILE A 9 11.62 10.34 5.65
C ILE A 9 11.32 11.60 6.47
N PRO A 10 12.32 12.18 7.15
CA PRO A 10 12.13 13.34 8.01
C PRO A 10 11.66 14.59 7.24
N GLU A 11 12.18 14.82 6.03
CA GLU A 11 11.91 16.04 5.27
C GLU A 11 10.61 15.97 4.46
N ASP A 12 9.74 16.96 4.67
CA ASP A 12 8.37 16.96 4.15
C ASP A 12 8.26 17.01 2.63
N LYS A 13 9.15 17.75 1.93
CA LYS A 13 9.10 17.85 0.47
C LYS A 13 9.51 16.53 -0.19
N ARG A 14 10.56 15.87 0.29
CA ARG A 14 11.01 14.54 -0.15
C ARG A 14 9.93 13.51 0.15
N ARG A 15 9.36 13.51 1.36
CA ARG A 15 8.27 12.61 1.76
C ARG A 15 7.07 12.77 0.84
N THR A 16 6.65 14.01 0.55
CA THR A 16 5.54 14.30 -0.38
C THR A 16 5.83 13.83 -1.79
N LYS A 17 7.06 14.00 -2.27
CA LYS A 17 7.49 13.54 -3.60
C LYS A 17 7.47 12.02 -3.71
N ILE A 18 8.00 11.32 -2.71
CA ILE A 18 8.02 9.85 -2.64
C ILE A 18 6.60 9.29 -2.52
N HIS A 19 5.76 9.90 -1.69
CA HIS A 19 4.34 9.55 -1.58
C HIS A 19 3.62 9.63 -2.94
N LYS A 20 3.78 10.75 -3.67
CA LYS A 20 3.19 10.92 -5.01
C LYS A 20 3.72 9.89 -6.01
N MET A 21 4.98 9.48 -5.89
CA MET A 21 5.54 8.43 -6.73
C MET A 21 4.89 7.08 -6.44
N LEU A 22 4.82 6.68 -5.17
CA LEU A 22 4.25 5.39 -4.73
C LEU A 22 2.75 5.26 -5.07
N LYS A 23 2.02 6.37 -5.04
CA LYS A 23 0.62 6.45 -5.46
C LYS A 23 0.33 5.91 -6.86
N SER A 24 1.32 5.98 -7.76
CA SER A 24 1.19 5.44 -9.12
C SER A 24 1.43 3.93 -9.25
N TYR A 25 1.86 3.27 -8.17
CA TYR A 25 2.24 1.85 -8.16
C TYR A 25 1.46 1.02 -7.14
N GLY A 26 0.70 1.63 -6.23
CA GLY A 26 0.03 0.88 -5.17
C GLY A 26 -0.98 1.71 -4.39
N GLN A 27 -1.64 1.03 -3.46
CA GLN A 27 -2.63 1.61 -2.57
C GLN A 27 -1.95 2.26 -1.35
N TRP A 28 -2.40 3.46 -1.01
CA TRP A 28 -1.97 4.13 0.21
C TRP A 28 -2.63 3.50 1.44
N MET A 29 -1.83 2.91 2.33
CA MET A 29 -2.32 2.19 3.51
C MET A 29 -2.23 3.05 4.76
N GLN A 30 -1.06 3.53 5.13
CA GLN A 30 -0.85 4.41 6.29
C GLN A 30 0.01 5.59 5.89
N TYR A 31 0.19 6.59 6.76
CA TYR A 31 0.96 7.80 6.48
C TYR A 31 2.29 7.54 5.75
N SER A 32 2.98 6.45 6.13
CA SER A 32 4.28 6.03 5.60
C SER A 32 4.29 4.64 4.94
N VAL A 33 3.13 4.05 4.64
CA VAL A 33 3.03 2.66 4.14
C VAL A 33 2.17 2.56 2.88
N PHE A 34 2.69 1.86 1.87
CA PHE A 34 1.99 1.54 0.62
C PHE A 34 1.97 0.03 0.38
N GLU A 35 0.86 -0.46 -0.16
CA GLU A 35 0.75 -1.82 -0.69
C GLU A 35 0.76 -1.78 -2.21
N CYS A 36 1.79 -2.35 -2.83
CA CYS A 36 1.89 -2.48 -4.28
C CYS A 36 1.55 -3.91 -4.71
N THR A 37 0.41 -4.09 -5.39
CA THR A 37 -0.04 -5.38 -5.91
C THR A 37 0.33 -5.52 -7.39
N ASP A 38 0.60 -6.75 -7.82
CA ASP A 38 0.78 -7.10 -9.24
C ASP A 38 1.88 -6.33 -9.99
N LEU A 39 2.94 -5.92 -9.28
CA LEU A 39 4.11 -5.30 -9.90
C LEU A 39 4.83 -6.29 -10.83
N THR A 40 5.12 -5.87 -12.06
CA THR A 40 6.09 -6.56 -12.93
C THR A 40 7.52 -6.29 -12.45
N GLU A 41 8.46 -7.16 -12.80
CA GLU A 41 9.89 -6.96 -12.47
C GLU A 41 10.42 -5.63 -13.01
N THR A 42 10.03 -5.26 -14.24
CA THR A 42 10.39 -3.97 -14.85
C THR A 42 9.81 -2.79 -14.08
N GLN A 43 8.54 -2.87 -13.65
CA GLN A 43 7.93 -1.82 -12.82
C GLN A 43 8.64 -1.69 -11.46
N TYR A 44 8.95 -2.81 -10.82
CA TYR A 44 9.68 -2.84 -9.56
C TYR A 44 11.09 -2.24 -9.68
N ALA A 45 11.86 -2.65 -10.70
CA ALA A 45 13.19 -2.11 -10.95
C ALA A 45 13.14 -0.60 -11.24
N LYS A 46 12.18 -0.15 -12.06
CA LYS A 46 11.95 1.27 -12.34
C LYS A 46 11.57 2.05 -11.08
N LEU A 47 10.70 1.51 -10.24
CA LEU A 47 10.31 2.13 -8.97
C LEU A 47 11.52 2.30 -8.05
N ARG A 48 12.31 1.24 -7.84
CA ARG A 48 13.53 1.29 -7.03
C ARG A 48 14.53 2.31 -7.55
N SER A 49 14.78 2.32 -8.87
CA SER A 49 15.68 3.28 -9.50
C SER A 49 15.21 4.73 -9.36
N ARG A 50 13.89 4.98 -9.43
CA ARG A 50 13.35 6.33 -9.23
C ARG A 50 13.45 6.76 -7.78
N LEU A 51 13.16 5.88 -6.83
CA LEU A 51 13.25 6.19 -5.40
C LEU A 51 14.69 6.46 -4.96
N SER A 52 15.66 5.65 -5.43
CA SER A 52 17.07 5.84 -5.07
C SER A 52 17.66 7.18 -5.53
N LYS A 53 17.08 7.81 -6.56
CA LYS A 53 17.48 9.15 -7.04
C LYS A 53 16.89 10.30 -6.21
N VAL A 54 15.92 10.02 -5.35
CA VAL A 54 15.19 11.05 -4.58
C VAL A 54 15.57 11.03 -3.10
N ILE A 55 15.90 9.85 -2.56
CA ILE A 55 16.28 9.72 -1.16
C ILE A 55 17.64 10.37 -0.86
N LYS A 56 17.80 10.82 0.38
CA LYS A 56 19.09 11.13 0.99
C LYS A 56 19.49 9.96 1.89
N PRO A 57 20.44 9.08 1.49
CA PRO A 57 20.72 7.82 2.18
C PRO A 57 21.12 7.94 3.65
N GLU A 58 21.63 9.10 4.07
CA GLU A 58 22.07 9.36 5.44
C GLU A 58 20.91 9.68 6.39
N GLU A 59 19.74 10.03 5.86
CA GLU A 59 18.56 10.48 6.62
C GLU A 59 17.30 9.67 6.33
N ASP A 60 17.17 9.13 5.12
CA ASP A 60 15.95 8.54 4.61
C ASP A 60 16.07 7.01 4.56
N SER A 61 15.01 6.32 4.94
CA SER A 61 14.91 4.86 4.87
C SER A 61 13.67 4.44 4.08
N ILE A 62 13.84 3.46 3.18
CA ILE A 62 12.72 2.81 2.48
C ILE A 62 12.93 1.30 2.56
N LEU A 63 11.95 0.60 3.12
CA LEU A 63 11.93 -0.85 3.24
C LEU A 63 10.94 -1.44 2.23
N PHE A 64 11.38 -2.49 1.55
CA PHE A 64 10.56 -3.29 0.66
C PHE A 64 10.38 -4.68 1.27
N PHE A 65 9.14 -5.07 1.53
CA PHE A 65 8.79 -6.38 2.04
C PHE A 65 8.05 -7.16 0.93
N PRO A 66 8.75 -8.04 0.18
CA PRO A 66 8.09 -8.94 -0.74
C PRO A 66 7.15 -9.88 0.04
N LEU A 67 5.90 -9.99 -0.42
CA LEU A 67 4.90 -10.85 0.20
C LEU A 67 4.52 -11.99 -0.75
N CYS A 68 4.43 -13.22 -0.21
CA CYS A 68 3.69 -14.27 -0.91
C CYS A 68 2.19 -13.94 -0.92
N ALA A 69 1.46 -14.51 -1.88
CA ALA A 69 0.00 -14.39 -1.91
C ALA A 69 -0.66 -14.82 -0.59
N CYS A 70 -0.07 -15.79 0.11
CA CYS A 70 -0.51 -16.23 1.44
C CYS A 70 -0.41 -15.15 2.53
N CYS A 71 0.71 -14.43 2.59
CA CYS A 71 0.98 -13.42 3.62
C CYS A 71 0.21 -12.14 3.33
N GLN A 72 0.04 -11.78 2.06
CA GLN A 72 -0.75 -10.61 1.67
C GLN A 72 -2.19 -10.67 2.23
N ARG A 73 -2.84 -11.84 2.16
CA ARG A 73 -4.21 -12.04 2.68
C ARG A 73 -4.33 -11.98 4.20
N LYS A 74 -3.21 -11.94 4.92
CA LYS A 74 -3.16 -11.88 6.39
C LYS A 74 -2.91 -10.47 6.92
N ILE A 75 -2.83 -9.46 6.05
CA ILE A 75 -2.69 -8.07 6.48
C ILE A 75 -3.96 -7.65 7.21
N GLU A 76 -3.79 -7.19 8.45
CA GLU A 76 -4.87 -6.71 9.31
C GLU A 76 -4.58 -5.26 9.73
N ARG A 77 -5.64 -4.47 9.94
CA ARG A 77 -5.58 -3.13 10.49
C ARG A 77 -6.39 -3.07 11.78
N ILE A 78 -5.80 -2.48 12.81
CA ILE A 78 -6.48 -2.10 14.04
C ILE A 78 -6.50 -0.57 14.13
N GLY A 79 -7.70 0.02 14.10
CA GLY A 79 -7.92 1.46 14.25
C GLY A 79 -7.39 2.34 13.10
N GLY A 80 -7.41 3.65 13.35
CA GLY A 80 -6.98 4.70 12.41
C GLY A 80 -7.97 4.97 11.29
N VAL A 81 -7.95 6.21 10.77
CA VAL A 81 -8.75 6.58 9.60
C VAL A 81 -8.08 6.02 8.35
N VAL A 82 -8.84 5.27 7.54
CA VAL A 82 -8.34 4.82 6.23
C VAL A 82 -8.08 6.05 5.37
N PRO A 83 -6.89 6.20 4.78
CA PRO A 83 -6.61 7.35 3.95
C PRO A 83 -7.60 7.42 2.79
N ALA A 84 -8.35 8.52 2.69
CA ALA A 84 -9.33 8.71 1.65
C ALA A 84 -8.63 9.02 0.32
N ASP A 85 -8.25 7.98 -0.43
CA ASP A 85 -7.68 8.14 -1.75
C ASP A 85 -8.61 7.60 -2.84
N ARG A 86 -9.32 8.50 -3.51
CA ARG A 86 -10.23 8.20 -4.63
C ARG A 86 -9.51 8.03 -5.97
N THR A 87 -8.18 8.12 -6.00
CA THR A 87 -7.41 8.13 -7.26
C THR A 87 -6.64 6.85 -7.56
N VAL A 88 -6.87 5.76 -6.80
CA VAL A 88 -6.25 4.46 -7.07
C VAL A 88 -6.69 3.96 -8.45
N PHE A 89 -5.77 4.02 -9.42
CA PHE A 89 -5.96 3.44 -10.74
C PHE A 89 -5.75 1.94 -10.63
N LEU A 90 -6.84 1.18 -10.43
CA LEU A 90 -6.80 -0.28 -10.49
C LEU A 90 -6.52 -0.70 -11.94
N PRO A 91 -5.40 -1.38 -12.25
CA PRO A 91 -5.25 -1.99 -13.57
C PRO A 91 -6.37 -3.03 -13.78
N LYS A 92 -7.11 -2.89 -14.89
CA LYS A 92 -8.36 -3.60 -15.21
C LYS A 92 -8.27 -5.13 -15.34
N ASN A 93 -7.13 -5.76 -15.03
CA ASN A 93 -6.90 -7.18 -15.23
C ASN A 93 -6.66 -7.94 -13.90
N ALA A 94 -7.38 -7.57 -12.85
CA ALA A 94 -7.62 -8.48 -11.74
C ALA A 94 -8.58 -9.58 -12.23
N GLY A 95 -8.01 -10.61 -12.88
CA GLY A 95 -8.72 -11.86 -13.11
C GLY A 95 -9.15 -12.41 -11.76
N VAL A 96 -10.42 -12.25 -11.42
CA VAL A 96 -11.03 -12.81 -10.22
C VAL A 96 -10.95 -14.33 -10.34
N SER A 97 -9.89 -14.92 -9.83
CA SER A 97 -9.88 -16.35 -9.51
C SER A 97 -10.85 -16.53 -8.35
N ARG A 98 -12.09 -16.85 -8.72
CA ARG A 98 -13.22 -17.12 -7.83
C ARG A 98 -12.81 -18.27 -6.90
N CYS A 99 -12.31 -17.94 -5.71
CA CYS A 99 -12.12 -18.93 -4.67
C CYS A 99 -13.51 -19.35 -4.20
N LYS A 100 -13.98 -20.50 -4.69
CA LYS A 100 -15.26 -21.09 -4.27
C LYS A 100 -15.13 -21.50 -2.81
N ASN A 101 -16.19 -21.18 -2.05
CA ASN A 101 -16.36 -21.43 -0.61
C ASN A 101 -15.37 -20.68 0.28
N TRP A 102 -15.84 -19.58 0.85
CA TRP A 102 -16.03 -19.44 2.30
C TRP A 102 -17.01 -18.28 2.50
N GLY A 103 -17.96 -18.45 3.42
CA GLY A 103 -19.08 -17.53 3.63
C GLY A 103 -18.57 -16.11 3.88
N VAL A 104 -18.94 -15.19 3.00
CA VAL A 104 -18.70 -13.76 3.17
C VAL A 104 -19.58 -13.29 4.32
N ARG A 105 -19.05 -13.29 5.55
CA ARG A 105 -19.61 -12.45 6.61
C ARG A 105 -19.12 -11.03 6.36
N PHE A 106 -19.93 -10.25 5.66
CA PHE A 106 -19.96 -8.82 5.87
C PHE A 106 -20.41 -8.61 7.33
N PHE A 107 -19.46 -8.41 8.25
CA PHE A 107 -19.81 -7.76 9.50
C PHE A 107 -20.06 -6.29 9.16
N GLY A 108 -21.33 -5.99 8.88
CA GLY A 108 -21.83 -4.63 8.91
C GLY A 108 -21.59 -4.09 10.31
N TYR A 109 -20.83 -3.01 10.41
CA TYR A 109 -20.87 -2.19 11.60
C TYR A 109 -22.05 -1.23 11.45
N ASN A 110 -23.10 -1.50 12.23
CA ASN A 110 -24.13 -0.52 12.54
C ASN A 110 -23.46 0.66 13.25
N VAL A 111 -23.67 1.86 12.71
CA VAL A 111 -23.35 3.12 13.37
C VAL A 111 -24.50 3.46 14.31
N ASP A 112 -24.46 2.91 15.53
CA ASP A 112 -25.37 3.36 16.60
C ASP A 112 -24.60 3.63 17.89
N ALA A 113 -24.60 4.92 18.23
CA ALA A 113 -24.54 5.52 19.56
C ALA A 113 -23.72 4.84 20.67
N ALA A 114 -22.63 5.49 21.06
CA ALA A 114 -22.29 5.63 22.48
C ALA A 114 -21.56 6.95 22.72
N LYS A 115 -22.27 7.86 23.40
CA LYS A 115 -21.72 9.02 24.11
C LYS A 115 -20.69 8.53 25.15
N VAL A 116 -19.53 9.18 25.20
CA VAL A 116 -18.85 9.58 26.44
C VAL A 116 -18.20 10.94 26.18
#